data_AF-A0A7J2R4G2-F1
#
_entry.id   AF-A0A7J2R4G2-F1
#
_cell.length_a   1.000
_cell.length_b   1.000
_cell.length_c   1.000
_cell.angle_alpha   90.00
_cell.angle_beta   90.00
_cell.angle_gamma   90.00
#
_symmetry.space_group_name_H-M   'P 1'
#
loop_
_entity.id
_entity.type
_entity.pdbx_description
1 polymer ?
#
loop_
_entity_poly.entity_id
_entity_poly.type
_entity_poly.pdbx_seq_one_letter_code
_entity_poly.pdbx_strand_id
1 'polypeptide(L)' 'MMKQQIQRHHISYNPEIVVKIYKGEHWAITILNRRNKNMSVGFLRCLKEYIKKHEEDAIDLD' A
#
# COMPACT_ATOMS: atom_id res chain seq x y z
N MET A 1 -12.36 16.30 12.40
CA MET A 1 -11.41 15.20 12.11
C MET A 1 -10.85 15.43 10.72
N MET A 2 -9.55 15.19 10.48
CA MET A 2 -9.04 15.19 9.09
C MET A 2 -9.65 14.00 8.36
N LYS A 3 -10.26 14.25 7.18
CA LYS A 3 -10.77 13.17 6.32
C LYS A 3 -9.62 12.24 5.94
N GLN A 4 -9.82 10.94 6.11
CA GLN A 4 -8.88 9.94 5.63
C GLN A 4 -8.99 9.87 4.11
N GLN A 5 -7.96 10.32 3.40
CA GLN A 5 -7.98 10.34 1.94
C GLN A 5 -7.54 8.97 1.38
N ILE A 6 -8.38 8.35 0.54
CA ILE A 6 -8.04 7.10 -0.16
C ILE A 6 -7.26 7.40 -1.44
N GLN A 7 -6.33 6.52 -1.78
CA GLN A 7 -5.58 6.54 -3.04
C GLN A 7 -5.50 5.13 -3.64
N ARG A 8 -5.30 5.06 -4.96
CA ARG A 8 -5.02 3.81 -5.67
C ARG A 8 -3.52 3.56 -5.72
N HIS A 9 -3.08 2.33 -5.43
CA HIS A 9 -1.67 1.97 -5.43
C HIS A 9 -1.41 0.70 -6.22
N HIS A 10 -0.38 0.73 -7.08
CA HIS A 10 0.10 -0.44 -7.81
C HIS A 10 0.98 -1.32 -6.92
N ILE A 11 0.49 -2.51 -6.59
CA ILE A 11 1.27 -3.52 -5.87
C ILE A 11 2.17 -4.33 -6.82
N SER A 12 1.64 -4.57 -8.03
CA SER A 12 2.31 -5.26 -9.13
C SER A 12 1.93 -4.60 -10.46
N TYR A 13 2.89 -4.51 -11.37
CA TYR A 13 2.66 -4.02 -12.74
C TYR A 13 2.52 -5.17 -13.75
N ASN A 14 2.96 -6.39 -13.41
CA ASN A 14 2.82 -7.58 -14.25
C ASN A 14 2.67 -8.87 -13.40
N PRO A 15 1.47 -9.45 -13.24
CA PRO A 15 0.18 -8.91 -13.68
C PRO A 15 -0.13 -7.58 -12.99
N GLU A 16 -0.93 -6.73 -13.62
CA GLU A 16 -1.35 -5.45 -13.03
C GLU A 16 -2.28 -5.71 -11.84
N ILE A 17 -1.89 -5.24 -10.66
CA ILE A 17 -2.66 -5.33 -9.42
C ILE A 17 -2.67 -3.94 -8.78
N VAL A 18 -3.84 -3.33 -8.77
CA VAL A 18 -4.10 -2.02 -8.17
C VAL A 18 -5.07 -2.20 -7.01
N VAL A 19 -4.74 -1.61 -5.87
CA VAL A 19 -5.56 -1.69 -4.66
C VAL A 19 -5.91 -0.30 -4.13
N LYS A 20 -6.93 -0.23 -3.28
CA LYS A 20 -7.24 0.96 -2.49
C LYS A 20 -6.46 0.93 -1.17
N ILE A 21 -5.85 2.06 -0.83
CA ILE A 21 -5.16 2.27 0.45
C ILE A 21 -5.37 3.70 0.95
N TYR A 22 -5.13 3.93 2.23
CA TYR A 22 -5.10 5.30 2.77
C TYR A 22 -3.84 6.04 2.32
N LYS A 23 -3.95 7.37 2.17
CA LYS A 23 -2.84 8.24 1.75
C LYS A 23 -1.60 8.12 2.64
N GLY A 24 -1.78 7.91 3.95
CA GLY A 24 -0.69 7.67 4.87
C GLY A 24 0.09 6.39 4.55
N GLU A 25 -0.63 5.32 4.20
CA GLU A 25 -0.04 4.04 3.78
C GLU A 25 0.66 4.18 2.44
N HIS A 26 0.07 4.90 1.49
CA HIS A 26 0.70 5.19 0.21
C HIS A 26 2.06 5.90 0.39
N TRP A 27 2.11 6.88 1.29
CA TRP A 27 3.35 7.56 1.63
C TRP A 27 4.37 6.61 2.27
N ALA A 28 3.96 5.80 3.24
CA ALA A 28 4.85 4.83 3.90
C ALA A 28 5.45 3.84 2.89
N ILE A 29 4.63 3.25 2.01
CA ILE A 29 5.09 2.33 0.96
C ILE A 29 6.08 3.02 0.01
N THR A 30 5.80 4.28 -0.36
CA THR A 30 6.71 5.07 -1.20
C THR A 30 8.08 5.24 -0.55
N ILE A 31 8.13 5.53 0.76
CA ILE A 31 9.38 5.65 1.52
C ILE A 31 10.10 4.30 1.61
N LEU A 32 9.37 3.21 1.89
CA LEU A 32 9.91 1.85 1.96
C LEU A 32 10.55 1.45 0.63
N ASN A 33 9.86 1.66 -0.50
CA ASN A 33 10.43 1.37 -1.83
C ASN A 33 11.70 2.18 -2.11
N ARG A 34 11.78 3.44 -1.66
CA ARG A 34 12.99 4.26 -1.80
C ARG A 34 14.15 3.82 -0.89
N ARG A 35 13.86 3.25 0.29
CA ARG A 35 14.84 2.85 1.31
C ARG A 35 14.97 1.33 1.45
N ASN A 36 14.82 0.60 0.35
CA ASN A 36 14.75 -0.88 0.35
C ASN A 36 16.08 -1.61 0.59
N LYS A 37 17.22 -0.92 0.61
CA LYS A 37 18.56 -1.53 0.72
C LYS A 37 18.74 -2.46 1.93
N ASN A 38 18.04 -2.17 3.03
CA ASN A 38 18.13 -2.94 4.28
C ASN A 38 16.83 -3.71 4.59
N MET A 39 16.00 -3.98 3.57
CA MET A 39 14.77 -4.73 3.74
C MET A 39 14.84 -6.03 2.95
N SER A 40 14.40 -7.12 3.57
CA SER A 40 14.32 -8.39 2.87
C SER A 40 13.19 -8.34 1.83
N VAL A 41 13.40 -9.04 0.72
CA VAL A 41 12.36 -9.20 -0.32
C VAL A 41 11.11 -9.86 0.27
N GLY A 42 11.28 -10.80 1.22
CA GLY A 42 10.18 -11.44 1.93
C GLY A 42 9.32 -10.47 2.73
N PHE A 43 9.94 -9.52 3.45
CA PHE A 43 9.22 -8.48 4.18
C PHE A 43 8.35 -7.63 3.26
N LEU A 44 8.93 -7.15 2.15
CA LEU A 44 8.21 -6.33 1.17
C LEU A 44 7.08 -7.11 0.51
N ARG A 45 7.28 -8.40 0.23
CA ARG A 45 6.23 -9.27 -0.33
C ARG A 45 5.09 -9.49 0.67
N CYS A 46 5.40 -9.79 1.93
CA CYS A 46 4.38 -9.96 2.97
C CYS A 46 3.53 -8.70 3.14
N LEU A 47 4.16 -7.52 3.17
CA LEU A 47 3.45 -6.24 3.26
C LEU A 47 2.49 -6.04 2.08
N LYS A 48 2.95 -6.31 0.86
CA LYS A 48 2.13 -6.23 -0.35
C LYS A 48 0.93 -7.18 -0.33
N GLU A 49 1.14 -8.44 0.03
CA GLU A 49 0.06 -9.43 0.15
C GLU A 49 -0.95 -9.06 1.24
N TYR A 50 -0.47 -8.53 2.38
CA TYR A 50 -1.34 -8.04 3.44
C TYR A 50 -2.23 -6.91 2.93
N ILE A 51 -1.65 -5.87 2.33
CA ILE A 51 -2.41 -4.74 1.78
C ILE A 51 -3.46 -5.23 0.78
N LYS A 52 -3.09 -6.15 -0.13
CA LYS A 52 -4.02 -6.70 -1.10
C LYS A 52 -5.21 -7.41 -0.46
N LYS A 53 -5.00 -8.16 0.62
CA LYS A 53 -6.07 -8.88 1.34
C LYS A 53 -7.00 -7.95 2.12
N HIS A 54 -6.55 -6.74 2.41
CA HIS A 54 -7.20 -5.78 3.29
C HIS A 54 -7.62 -4.49 2.55
N GLU A 55 -7.66 -4.49 1.21
CA GLU A 55 -8.03 -3.29 0.46
C GLU A 55 -9.46 -2.80 0.74
N GLU A 56 -10.33 -3.72 1.18
CA GLU A 56 -11.71 -3.43 1.57
C GLU A 56 -11.80 -2.61 2.86
N ASP A 57 -10.73 -2.60 3.67
CA ASP A 57 -10.67 -1.81 4.91
C ASP A 57 -10.44 -0.32 4.62
N ALA A 58 -9.93 0.02 3.43
CA ALA A 58 -9.78 1.40 2.97
C ALA A 58 -11.12 1.96 2.45
N ILE A 59 -12.01 2.30 3.39
CA ILE A 59 -13.33 2.87 3.12
C ILE A 59 -13.36 4.40 3.26
N ASP A 60 -14.22 5.05 2.46
CA ASP A 60 -14.37 6.50 2.48
C ASP A 60 -15.15 6.85 3.75
N LEU A 61 -14.43 7.30 4.77
CA LEU A 61 -15.01 7.74 6.03
C LEU A 61 -15.41 9.21 5.84
N ASP A 62 -16.67 9.42 5.48
CA ASP A 62 -17.28 10.73 5.28
C ASP A 62 -17.14 11.69 6.47
#